data_AF-A0A3M9XMC2-F1
#
_entry.id   AF-A0A3M9XMC2-F1
#
_cell.length_a   1.000
_cell.length_b   1.000
_cell.length_c   1.000
_cell.angle_alpha   90.00
_cell.angle_beta   90.00
_cell.angle_gamma   90.00
#
_symmetry.space_group_name_H-M   'P 1'
#
loop_
_entity.id
_entity.type
_entity.pdbx_description
1 polymer ?
#
loop_
_entity_poly.entity_id
_entity_poly.type
_entity_poly.pdbx_seq_one_letter_code
_entity_poly.pdbx_strand_id
1 'polypeptide(L)'
;MLWLIRFIGLLFQAIFLEFLHIFGLIVFVLAMLLGYFRAPWWIAPVLAVACGLFANRFIDLNYLTDVFRRVASASDRWAFVIIVYFAITIGGYLAGLLARLFMKRRKRS
;
A
#
# COMPACT_ATOMS: atom_id res chain seq x y z
N MET A 1 -16.22 14.98 -10.70
CA MET A 1 -14.89 14.95 -11.34
C MET A 1 -13.80 15.57 -10.47
N LEU A 2 -13.94 16.82 -10.01
CA LEU A 2 -13.00 17.47 -9.07
C LEU A 2 -12.75 16.69 -7.77
N TRP A 3 -13.78 16.04 -7.22
CA TRP A 3 -13.67 15.24 -6.00
C TRP A 3 -12.76 14.01 -6.18
N LEU A 4 -12.84 13.33 -7.32
CA LEU A 4 -12.01 12.16 -7.64
C LEU A 4 -10.52 12.53 -7.79
N ILE A 5 -10.25 13.66 -8.45
CA ILE A 5 -8.88 14.17 -8.63
C ILE A 5 -8.28 14.54 -7.27
N ARG A 6 -9.07 15.19 -6.41
CA ARG A 6 -8.65 15.56 -5.06
C ARG A 6 -8.41 14.32 -4.18
N PHE A 7 -9.25 13.29 -4.32
CA PHE A 7 -9.09 12.00 -3.64
C PHE A 7 -7.82 11.28 -4.08
N ILE A 8 -7.55 11.20 -5.39
CA ILE A 8 -6.32 10.61 -5.92
C ILE A 8 -5.08 11.37 -5.44
N GLY A 9 -5.13 12.71 -5.41
CA GLY A 9 -4.02 13.53 -4.90
C GLY A 9 -3.74 13.26 -3.41
N LEU A 10 -4.79 13.15 -2.59
CA LEU A 10 -4.66 12.77 -1.18
C LEU A 10 -4.13 11.34 -1.02
N LEU A 11 -4.54 10.43 -1.90
CA LEU A 11 -4.10 9.03 -1.90
C LEU A 11 -2.61 8.94 -2.22
N PHE A 12 -2.13 9.66 -3.24
CA PHE A 12 -0.69 9.74 -3.55
C PHE A 12 0.10 10.35 -2.40
N GLN A 13 -0.40 11.43 -1.79
CA GLN A 13 0.26 12.07 -0.65
C GLN A 13 0.37 11.12 0.54
N ALA A 14 -0.69 10.35 0.83
CA ALA A 14 -0.69 9.35 1.89
C ALA A 14 0.26 8.19 1.58
N ILE A 15 0.26 7.67 0.35
CA ILE A 15 1.23 6.65 -0.09
C ILE A 15 2.66 7.16 0.13
N PHE A 16 2.99 8.37 -0.32
CA PHE A 16 4.33 8.93 -0.14
C PHE A 16 4.74 9.04 1.34
N LEU A 17 3.80 9.43 2.20
CA LEU A 17 4.05 9.53 3.64
C LEU A 17 4.30 8.15 4.28
N GLU A 18 3.52 7.13 3.87
CA GLU A 18 3.70 5.75 4.31
C GLU A 18 5.05 5.18 3.84
N PHE A 19 5.51 5.53 2.62
CA PHE A 19 6.85 5.17 2.14
C PHE A 19 7.96 5.89 2.92
N LEU A 20 7.77 7.17 3.27
CA LEU A 20 8.72 7.94 4.08
C LEU A 20 8.88 7.32 5.48
N HIS A 21 7.82 6.71 6.01
CA HIS A 21 7.84 6.08 7.32
C HIS A 21 8.51 4.71 7.36
N ILE A 22 9.11 4.25 6.25
CA ILE A 22 9.78 2.94 6.07
C ILE A 22 8.82 1.74 6.19
N PHE A 23 7.70 1.88 6.92
CA PHE A 23 6.68 0.87 7.09
C PHE A 23 6.00 0.53 5.76
N GLY A 24 5.57 1.52 4.99
CA GLY A 24 5.04 1.30 3.64
C GLY A 24 6.04 0.62 2.70
N LEU A 25 7.33 0.94 2.86
CA LEU A 25 8.43 0.29 2.12
C LEU A 25 8.60 -1.18 2.53
N ILE A 26 8.57 -1.50 3.82
CA ILE A 26 8.66 -2.88 4.32
C ILE A 26 7.49 -3.71 3.79
N VAL A 27 6.26 -3.17 3.85
CA VAL A 27 5.06 -3.83 3.34
C VAL A 27 5.14 -4.02 1.82
N PHE A 28 5.66 -3.03 1.10
CA PHE A 28 5.89 -3.11 -0.34
C PHE A 28 6.89 -4.22 -0.69
N VAL A 29 8.02 -4.30 0.01
CA VAL A 29 9.05 -5.33 -0.20
C VAL A 29 8.51 -6.73 0.14
N LEU A 30 7.75 -6.88 1.22
CA LEU A 30 7.08 -8.14 1.57
C LEU A 30 6.09 -8.57 0.48
N ALA A 31 5.25 -7.65 0.01
CA ALA A 31 4.32 -7.92 -1.09
C ALA A 31 5.06 -8.30 -2.38
N MET A 32 6.18 -7.64 -2.67
CA MET A 32 7.03 -7.94 -3.81
C MET A 32 7.66 -9.34 -3.72
N LEU A 33 8.16 -9.73 -2.54
CA LEU A 33 8.66 -11.09 -2.31
C LEU A 33 7.55 -12.12 -2.53
N LEU A 34 6.36 -11.90 -1.99
CA LEU A 34 5.20 -12.78 -2.17
C LEU A 34 4.80 -12.93 -3.65
N GLY A 35 4.80 -11.83 -4.40
CA GLY A 35 4.58 -11.83 -5.84
C GLY A 35 5.66 -12.58 -6.61
N TYR A 36 6.93 -12.42 -6.21
CA TYR A 36 8.06 -13.11 -6.81
C TYR A 36 8.00 -14.64 -6.60
N PHE A 37 7.63 -15.09 -5.40
CA PHE A 37 7.47 -16.52 -5.08
C PHE A 37 6.18 -17.15 -5.61
N ARG A 38 5.31 -16.38 -6.29
CA ARG A 38 4.00 -16.84 -6.80
C ARG A 38 3.07 -17.32 -5.68
N ALA A 39 3.07 -16.61 -4.57
CA ALA A 39 2.10 -16.83 -3.50
C ALA A 39 0.67 -16.55 -4.04
N PRO A 40 -0.39 -17.17 -3.50
CA PRO A 40 -1.76 -16.91 -3.95
C PRO A 40 -2.11 -15.42 -3.83
N TRP A 41 -2.76 -14.88 -4.87
CA TRP A 41 -3.07 -13.46 -4.99
C TRP A 41 -3.93 -12.92 -3.83
N TRP A 42 -4.70 -13.79 -3.18
CA TRP A 42 -5.49 -13.49 -1.98
C TRP A 42 -4.64 -13.06 -0.76
N ILE A 43 -3.33 -13.33 -0.77
CA ILE A 43 -2.44 -12.87 0.30
C ILE A 43 -2.25 -11.35 0.24
N ALA A 44 -2.30 -10.72 -0.94
CA ALA A 44 -2.18 -9.27 -1.06
C ALA A 44 -3.28 -8.52 -0.28
N PRO A 45 -4.59 -8.81 -0.45
CA PRO A 45 -5.64 -8.21 0.36
C PRO A 45 -5.48 -8.50 1.86
N VAL A 46 -5.12 -9.74 2.23
CA VAL A 46 -4.94 -10.11 3.65
C VAL A 46 -3.79 -9.31 4.27
N LEU A 47 -2.68 -9.16 3.56
CA LEU A 47 -1.53 -8.38 4.00
C LEU A 47 -1.86 -6.90 4.10
N ALA A 48 -2.68 -6.37 3.18
CA ALA A 48 -3.16 -4.99 3.22
C ALA A 48 -4.03 -4.72 4.45
N VAL A 49 -4.98 -5.61 4.75
CA VAL A 49 -5.87 -5.48 5.92
C VAL A 49 -5.08 -5.63 7.22
N ALA A 50 -4.18 -6.62 7.30
CA ALA A 50 -3.31 -6.81 8.46
C ALA A 50 -2.41 -5.59 8.69
N CYS A 51 -1.73 -5.08 7.65
CA CYS A 51 -0.87 -3.90 7.77
C CYS A 51 -1.67 -2.64 8.09
N GLY A 52 -2.86 -2.46 7.50
CA GLY A 52 -3.75 -1.34 7.83
C GLY A 52 -4.23 -1.36 9.28
N LEU A 53 -4.51 -2.55 9.83
CA LEU A 53 -4.84 -2.74 11.26
C LEU A 53 -3.64 -2.45 12.17
N PHE A 54 -2.45 -2.93 11.80
CA PHE A 54 -1.23 -2.69 12.57
C PHE A 54 -0.80 -1.22 12.54
N ALA A 55 -0.87 -0.57 11.37
CA ALA A 55 -0.59 0.85 11.18
C ALA A 55 -1.48 1.72 12.07
N ASN A 56 -2.78 1.43 12.11
CA ASN A 56 -3.74 2.14 12.97
C ASN A 56 -3.43 2.00 14.47
N ARG A 57 -2.70 0.96 14.88
CA ARG A 57 -2.40 0.67 16.30
C ARG A 57 -1.01 1.12 16.73
N PHE A 58 -0.05 1.18 15.81
CA PHE A 58 1.37 1.45 16.11
C PHE A 58 1.88 2.78 15.56
N ILE A 59 1.27 3.35 14.52
CA ILE A 59 1.69 4.64 13.96
C ILE A 59 0.88 5.73 14.67
N ASP A 60 1.56 6.41 15.60
CA ASP A 60 0.98 7.45 16.43
C ASP A 60 0.31 8.53 15.55
N LEU A 61 -0.97 8.76 15.82
CA LEU A 61 -1.91 9.49 14.96
C LEU A 61 -1.48 10.91 14.60
N ASN A 62 -0.54 11.50 15.34
CA ASN A 62 -0.19 12.93 15.30
C ASN A 62 0.46 13.41 13.99
N TYR A 63 1.08 12.53 13.18
CA TYR A 63 1.74 12.96 11.93
C TYR A 63 0.89 12.70 10.67
N LEU A 64 0.06 11.64 10.69
CA LEU A 64 -0.93 11.37 9.65
C LEU A 64 -2.14 12.32 9.79
N THR A 65 -2.38 12.90 10.98
CA THR A 65 -3.54 13.75 11.25
C THR A 65 -3.73 14.89 10.26
N ASP A 66 -2.71 15.55 9.72
CA ASP A 66 -2.96 16.71 8.83
C ASP A 66 -3.55 16.31 7.46
N VAL A 67 -3.17 15.15 6.93
CA VAL A 67 -3.75 14.60 5.68
C VAL A 67 -5.11 13.95 6.00
N PHE A 68 -5.22 13.21 7.10
CA PHE A 68 -6.45 12.53 7.52
C PHE A 68 -7.53 13.46 8.09
N ARG A 69 -7.17 14.63 8.60
CA ARG A 69 -8.07 15.69 9.08
C ARG A 69 -8.72 16.42 7.91
N ARG A 70 -8.09 16.45 6.72
CA ARG A 70 -8.74 16.92 5.48
C ARG A 70 -9.81 15.96 4.95
N VAL A 71 -9.81 14.70 5.40
CA VAL A 71 -10.78 13.64 4.99
C VAL A 71 -11.85 13.40 6.08
N ALA A 72 -12.03 14.34 7.02
CA ALA A 72 -12.73 14.14 8.29
C ALA A 72 -14.11 13.44 8.26
N SER A 73 -14.08 12.12 8.52
CA SER A 73 -14.96 11.35 9.40
C SER A 73 -14.16 10.15 9.93
N ALA A 74 -14.28 9.78 11.21
CA ALA A 74 -13.49 8.71 11.81
C ALA A 74 -13.72 7.33 11.13
N SER A 75 -14.91 7.10 10.58
CA SER A 75 -15.24 5.92 9.75
C SER A 75 -14.42 5.88 8.46
N ASP A 76 -14.25 7.04 7.83
CA ASP A 76 -13.67 7.15 6.49
C ASP A 76 -12.14 7.09 6.54
N ARG A 77 -11.55 7.48 7.67
CA ARG A 77 -10.09 7.39 7.91
C ARG A 77 -9.60 5.95 7.82
N TRP A 78 -10.27 5.03 8.50
CA TRP A 78 -9.86 3.63 8.51
C TRP A 78 -10.04 2.97 7.14
N ALA A 79 -11.14 3.28 6.45
CA ALA A 79 -11.37 2.87 5.07
C ALA A 79 -10.28 3.41 4.11
N PHE A 80 -9.86 4.67 4.30
CA PHE A 80 -8.83 5.29 3.49
C PHE A 80 -7.44 4.67 3.71
N VAL A 81 -7.07 4.38 4.97
CA VAL A 81 -5.83 3.64 5.30
C VAL A 81 -5.80 2.30 4.57
N ILE A 82 -6.89 1.53 4.62
CA ILE A 82 -6.98 0.24 3.94
C ILE A 82 -6.77 0.38 2.45
N ILE A 83 -7.37 1.39 1.82
CA ILE A 83 -7.21 1.66 0.38
C ILE A 83 -5.75 1.97 0.03
N VAL A 84 -5.05 2.75 0.87
CA VAL A 84 -3.63 3.08 0.69
C VAL A 84 -2.78 1.80 0.77
N TYR A 85 -2.94 0.98 1.80
CA TYR A 85 -2.20 -0.28 1.93
C TYR A 85 -2.56 -1.29 0.86
N PHE A 86 -3.79 -1.29 0.36
CA PHE A 86 -4.23 -2.12 -0.75
C PHE A 86 -3.52 -1.73 -2.05
N ALA A 87 -3.38 -0.43 -2.32
CA ALA A 87 -2.62 0.06 -3.46
C ALA A 87 -1.13 -0.32 -3.37
N ILE A 88 -0.53 -0.17 -2.19
CA ILE A 88 0.88 -0.53 -1.93
C ILE A 88 1.12 -2.02 -2.13
N THR A 89 0.28 -2.87 -1.53
CA THR A 89 0.43 -4.33 -1.62
C THR A 89 0.16 -4.87 -3.02
N ILE A 90 -0.84 -4.36 -3.74
CA ILE A 90 -1.07 -4.73 -5.14
C ILE A 90 0.11 -4.28 -6.01
N GLY A 91 0.58 -3.05 -5.84
CA GLY A 91 1.74 -2.52 -6.55
C GLY A 91 2.98 -3.37 -6.33
N GLY A 92 3.27 -3.72 -5.06
CA GLY A 92 4.40 -4.59 -4.70
C GLY A 92 4.27 -5.99 -5.29
N TYR A 93 3.11 -6.63 -5.14
CA TYR A 93 2.86 -7.97 -5.67
C TYR A 93 3.01 -8.04 -7.19
N LEU A 94 2.46 -7.06 -7.92
CA LEU A 94 2.64 -6.93 -9.37
C LEU A 94 4.11 -6.72 -9.74
N ALA A 95 4.82 -5.84 -9.03
CA ALA A 95 6.25 -5.61 -9.25
C ALA A 95 7.08 -6.90 -9.07
N GLY A 96 6.76 -7.72 -8.06
CA GLY A 96 7.42 -9.02 -7.83
C GLY A 96 7.16 -10.03 -8.95
N LEU A 97 5.91 -10.08 -9.43
CA LEU A 97 5.51 -10.95 -10.54
C LEU A 97 6.20 -10.54 -11.86
N LEU A 98 6.25 -9.23 -12.14
CA LEU A 98 6.98 -8.64 -13.27
C LEU A 98 8.48 -8.93 -13.17
N ALA A 99 9.11 -8.71 -12.02
CA ALA A 99 10.52 -9.00 -11.79
C ALA A 99 10.86 -10.46 -12.10
N ARG A 100 10.00 -11.39 -11.69
CA ARG A 100 10.14 -12.81 -12.03
C ARG A 100 10.02 -13.08 -13.53
N LEU A 101 9.05 -12.47 -14.21
CA LEU A 101 8.86 -12.61 -15.65
C LEU A 101 10.07 -12.09 -16.43
N PHE A 102 10.61 -10.94 -16.02
CA PHE A 102 11.83 -10.37 -16.60
C PHE A 102 13.05 -11.27 -16.37
N MET A 103 13.24 -11.80 -15.16
CA MET A 103 14.32 -12.77 -14.89
C MET A 103 14.17 -14.05 -15.71
N LYS A 104 12.96 -14.59 -15.85
CA LYS A 104 12.71 -15.79 -16.69
C LYS A 104 12.98 -15.52 -18.17
N ARG A 105 12.65 -14.34 -18.69
CA ARG A 105 12.99 -13.94 -20.06
C ARG A 105 14.50 -13.80 -20.24
N ARG A 106 15.20 -13.18 -19.28
CA ARG A 106 16.66 -13.01 -19.33
C ARG A 106 17.41 -14.34 -19.27
N LYS A 107 16.85 -15.37 -18.62
CA LYS A 107 17.44 -16.72 -18.56
C LYS A 107 17.24 -17.56 -19.82
N ARG A 108 16.42 -17.08 -20.77
CA ARG A 108 16.14 -17.75 -22.07
C ARG A 108 16.82 -17.08 -23.27
N SER A 109 17.43 -15.91 -23.06
CA SER A 109 18.24 -15.21 -24.06
C SER A 109 19.71 -15.44 -23.77
#